data_AF-A0A193G9N0-F1
#
_entry.id   AF-A0A193G9N0-F1
#
_cell.length_a   1.000
_cell.length_b   1.000
_cell.length_c   1.000
_cell.angle_alpha   90.00
_cell.angle_beta   90.00
_cell.angle_gamma   90.00
#
_symmetry.space_group_name_H-M   'P 1'
#
loop_
_entity.id
_entity.type
_entity.pdbx_description
1 polymer ?
#
loop_
_entity_poly.entity_id
_entity_poly.type
_entity_poly.pdbx_seq_one_letter_code
_entity_poly.pdbx_strand_id
1 'polypeptide(L)'
;MRDGQRYAALTDEGASWVSPAAGCLLQPEVGDLALLSLAGGQGYILTVLERGTPEAVAHIELPGSLRLSLPQGTLELQAAQGVALDAGAALSLSAQQASATFTQAEVSCDHLRVAGQALHSRWDTRTDVSGTRMDIATHSETHAAESIRRIAGHEDVSAGSLRQSVADDWSVQAGSADLKARDRVAVDAGTVQIG
;
A
#
# COMPACT_ATOMS: atom_id res chain seq x y z
N MET A 1 -41.90 0.76 13.19
CA MET A 1 -42.07 1.23 11.79
C MET A 1 -41.13 2.39 11.53
N ARG A 2 -40.68 2.57 10.28
CA ARG A 2 -39.82 3.67 9.85
C ARG A 2 -40.50 4.39 8.68
N ASP A 3 -40.48 5.72 8.68
CA ASP A 3 -40.97 6.59 7.61
C ASP A 3 -39.88 7.61 7.26
N GLY A 4 -39.16 7.39 6.16
CA GLY A 4 -37.97 8.16 5.80
C GLY A 4 -36.90 8.12 6.89
N GLN A 5 -36.66 9.26 7.53
CA GLN A 5 -35.70 9.42 8.64
C GLN A 5 -36.37 9.33 10.04
N ARG A 6 -37.68 9.12 10.10
CA ARG A 6 -38.45 9.03 11.35
C ARG A 6 -38.71 7.58 11.73
N TYR A 7 -38.72 7.34 13.03
CA TYR A 7 -39.03 6.06 13.64
C TYR A 7 -40.27 6.22 14.51
N ALA A 8 -41.12 5.20 14.55
CA ALA A 8 -42.18 5.16 15.55
C ALA A 8 -41.63 4.48 16.80
N ALA A 9 -41.48 5.26 17.86
CA ALA A 9 -41.16 4.76 19.18
C ALA A 9 -42.45 4.35 19.90
N LEU A 10 -42.41 3.19 20.54
CA LEU A 10 -43.47 2.72 21.43
C LEU A 10 -43.03 3.03 22.86
N THR A 11 -43.83 3.81 23.58
CA THR A 11 -43.67 4.10 25.01
C THR A 11 -44.91 3.65 25.77
N ASP A 12 -44.85 3.68 27.10
CA ASP A 12 -46.00 3.35 27.96
C ASP A 12 -47.19 4.31 27.73
N GLU A 13 -46.93 5.51 27.21
CA GLU A 13 -47.95 6.54 26.89
C GLU A 13 -48.50 6.40 25.46
N GLY A 14 -47.94 5.50 24.64
CA GLY A 14 -48.37 5.22 23.27
C GLY A 14 -47.26 5.35 22.24
N ALA A 15 -47.65 5.48 20.96
CA ALA A 15 -46.72 5.60 19.85
C ALA A 15 -46.41 7.07 19.54
N SER A 16 -45.12 7.40 19.39
CA SER A 16 -44.66 8.74 19.00
C SER A 16 -43.67 8.68 17.84
N TRP A 17 -43.75 9.64 16.93
CA TRP A 17 -42.76 9.79 15.86
C TRP A 17 -41.54 10.52 16.36
N VAL A 18 -40.37 9.91 16.19
CA VAL A 18 -39.07 10.43 16.63
C VAL A 18 -38.06 10.42 15.49
N SER A 19 -37.07 11.30 15.53
CA SER A 19 -35.93 11.31 14.59
C SER A 19 -34.62 11.08 15.35
N PRO A 20 -33.57 10.51 14.76
CA PRO A 20 -32.26 10.48 15.38
C PRO A 20 -31.77 11.90 15.73
N ALA A 21 -31.28 12.10 16.95
CA ALA A 21 -30.58 13.33 17.30
C ALA A 21 -29.25 13.40 16.55
N ALA A 22 -28.74 14.61 16.31
CA ALA A 22 -27.41 14.80 15.70
C ALA A 22 -26.26 14.14 16.51
N GLY A 23 -26.46 13.95 17.82
CA GLY A 23 -25.51 13.26 18.70
C GLY A 23 -25.73 11.75 18.82
N CYS A 24 -26.75 11.19 18.17
CA CYS A 24 -27.00 9.74 18.16
C CYS A 24 -25.99 9.08 17.19
N LEU A 25 -24.91 8.53 17.75
CA LEU A 25 -23.82 7.96 16.93
C LEU A 25 -24.22 6.65 16.24
N LEU A 26 -24.87 5.74 16.96
CA LEU A 26 -25.34 4.49 16.40
C LEU A 26 -26.64 4.73 15.62
N GLN A 27 -26.68 4.34 14.35
CA GLN A 27 -27.89 4.44 13.54
C GLN A 27 -29.00 3.56 14.14
N PRO A 28 -30.16 4.14 14.52
CA PRO A 28 -31.24 3.35 15.09
C PRO A 28 -31.85 2.39 14.08
N GLU A 29 -32.25 1.21 14.55
CA GLU A 29 -32.97 0.21 13.78
C GLU A 29 -34.32 -0.14 14.42
N VAL A 30 -35.24 -0.69 13.62
CA VAL A 30 -36.55 -1.11 14.14
C VAL A 30 -36.34 -2.30 15.06
N GLY A 31 -36.84 -2.19 16.30
CA GLY A 31 -36.68 -3.21 17.33
C GLY A 31 -35.65 -2.84 18.39
N ASP A 32 -34.86 -1.79 18.16
CA ASP A 32 -33.94 -1.27 19.17
C ASP A 32 -34.67 -0.69 20.38
N LEU A 33 -34.11 -0.93 21.57
CA LEU A 33 -34.44 -0.17 22.76
C LEU A 33 -33.60 1.10 22.76
N ALA A 34 -34.23 2.27 22.92
CA ALA A 34 -33.54 3.55 22.79
C ALA A 34 -34.00 4.56 23.84
N LEU A 35 -33.10 5.49 24.19
CA LEU A 35 -33.42 6.63 25.04
C LEU A 35 -33.97 7.77 24.19
N LEU A 36 -35.13 8.29 24.58
CA LEU A 36 -35.85 9.32 23.83
C LEU A 36 -35.92 10.63 24.62
N SER A 37 -35.93 11.75 23.90
CA SER A 37 -36.36 13.06 24.41
C SER A 37 -37.66 13.45 23.72
N LEU A 38 -38.72 13.66 24.48
CA LEU A 38 -40.01 14.14 24.00
C LEU A 38 -40.26 15.54 24.58
N ALA A 39 -40.27 16.57 23.74
CA ALA A 39 -40.49 17.94 24.17
C ALA A 39 -41.15 18.77 23.06
N GLY A 40 -42.18 19.54 23.42
CA GLY A 40 -42.81 20.49 22.48
C GLY A 40 -43.39 19.86 21.22
N GLY A 41 -43.88 18.61 21.30
CA GLY A 41 -44.41 17.87 20.14
C GLY A 41 -43.34 17.32 19.19
N GLN A 42 -42.06 17.44 19.54
CA GLN A 42 -40.95 16.82 18.83
C GLN A 42 -40.36 15.69 19.66
N GLY A 43 -39.83 14.69 18.95
CA GLY A 43 -39.21 13.53 19.56
C GLY A 43 -37.86 13.22 18.93
N TYR A 44 -36.86 12.98 19.77
CA TYR A 44 -35.51 12.62 19.33
C TYR A 44 -35.02 11.34 19.99
N ILE A 45 -34.39 10.48 19.20
CA ILE A 45 -33.60 9.36 19.70
C ILE A 45 -32.23 9.90 20.10
N LEU A 46 -31.88 9.82 21.38
CA LEU A 46 -30.60 10.32 21.89
C LEU A 46 -29.49 9.26 21.78
N THR A 47 -29.82 8.01 22.09
CA THR A 47 -28.92 6.86 21.96
C THR A 47 -29.74 5.58 21.85
N VAL A 48 -29.23 4.61 21.12
CA VAL A 48 -29.68 3.22 21.22
C VAL A 48 -29.04 2.62 22.47
N LEU A 49 -29.84 1.95 23.29
CA LEU A 49 -29.42 1.31 24.54
C LEU A 49 -29.16 -0.18 24.31
N GLU A 50 -30.05 -0.86 23.59
CA GLU A 50 -29.93 -2.28 23.26
C GLU A 50 -30.40 -2.54 21.83
N ARG A 51 -29.69 -3.45 21.14
CA ARG A 51 -30.03 -3.84 19.77
C ARG A 51 -31.16 -4.86 19.77
N GLY A 52 -32.16 -4.63 18.91
CA GLY A 52 -33.18 -5.64 18.64
C GLY A 52 -32.62 -6.89 17.96
N THR A 53 -31.51 -6.75 17.23
CA THR A 53 -30.75 -7.84 16.61
C THR A 53 -29.25 -7.63 16.85
N PRO A 54 -28.68 -8.16 17.94
CA PRO A 54 -27.30 -7.87 18.35
C PRO A 54 -26.22 -8.25 17.32
N GLU A 55 -26.49 -9.21 16.44
CA GLU A 55 -25.55 -9.65 15.40
C GLU A 55 -25.61 -8.81 14.11
N ALA A 56 -26.58 -7.90 13.99
CA ALA A 56 -26.66 -7.00 12.85
C ALA A 56 -25.49 -6.01 12.85
N VAL A 57 -25.06 -5.60 11.65
CA VAL A 57 -23.96 -4.65 11.49
C VAL A 57 -24.35 -3.32 12.12
N ALA A 58 -23.47 -2.78 12.97
CA ALA A 58 -23.63 -1.46 13.54
C ALA A 58 -23.12 -0.38 12.57
N HIS A 59 -23.94 0.64 12.32
CA HIS A 59 -23.62 1.73 11.41
C HIS A 59 -23.42 3.04 12.17
N ILE A 60 -22.35 3.76 11.83
CA ILE A 60 -22.15 5.18 12.16
C ILE A 60 -22.15 5.93 10.83
N GLU A 61 -23.26 6.61 10.54
CA GLU A 61 -23.46 7.32 9.28
C GLU A 61 -23.68 8.81 9.55
N LEU A 62 -22.90 9.65 8.85
CA LEU A 62 -22.98 11.09 8.98
C LEU A 62 -23.18 11.69 7.58
N PRO A 63 -24.14 12.61 7.38
CA PRO A 63 -24.43 13.19 6.07
C PRO A 63 -23.33 14.14 5.57
N GLY A 64 -22.33 14.44 6.40
CA GLY A 64 -21.24 15.36 6.09
C GLY A 64 -19.90 14.88 6.64
N SER A 65 -18.95 15.80 6.75
CA SER A 65 -17.59 15.47 7.17
C SER A 65 -17.49 15.14 8.67
N LEU A 66 -16.70 14.11 8.99
CA LEU A 66 -16.29 13.76 10.35
C LEU A 66 -14.82 14.09 10.57
N ARG A 67 -14.48 14.66 11.73
CA ARG A 67 -13.10 14.81 12.20
C ARG A 67 -12.98 14.22 13.59
N LEU A 68 -12.09 13.24 13.75
CA LEU A 68 -11.64 12.73 15.05
C LEU A 68 -10.33 13.45 15.41
N SER A 69 -10.27 14.09 16.58
CA SER A 69 -9.11 14.88 17.01
C SER A 69 -8.80 14.60 18.47
N LEU A 70 -7.56 14.17 18.75
CA LEU A 70 -7.06 13.90 20.10
C LEU A 70 -5.76 14.70 20.34
N PRO A 71 -5.84 15.95 20.82
CA PRO A 71 -4.66 16.82 20.94
C PRO A 71 -3.57 16.30 21.87
N GLN A 72 -3.91 15.42 22.81
CA GLN A 72 -3.02 14.88 23.84
C GLN A 72 -3.22 13.36 24.02
N GLY A 73 -3.75 12.67 23.01
CA GLY A 73 -4.14 11.26 23.13
C GLY A 73 -3.84 10.44 21.88
N THR A 74 -4.14 9.15 21.98
CA THR A 74 -3.92 8.15 20.92
C THR A 74 -5.27 7.64 20.42
N LEU A 75 -5.41 7.51 19.11
CA LEU A 75 -6.53 6.80 18.49
C LEU A 75 -6.07 5.39 18.12
N GLU A 76 -6.72 4.38 18.69
CA GLU A 76 -6.51 2.97 18.35
C GLU A 76 -7.76 2.42 17.67
N LEU A 77 -7.56 1.70 16.56
CA LEU A 77 -8.61 0.96 15.85
C LEU A 77 -8.23 -0.52 15.85
N GLN A 78 -9.05 -1.36 16.49
CA GLN A 78 -8.79 -2.79 16.61
C GLN A 78 -10.00 -3.58 16.12
N ALA A 79 -9.74 -4.61 15.31
CA ALA A 79 -10.76 -5.51 14.82
C ALA A 79 -10.20 -6.93 14.70
N ALA A 80 -10.95 -7.93 15.16
CA ALA A 80 -10.55 -9.33 15.09
C ALA A 80 -10.60 -9.91 13.67
N GLN A 81 -11.48 -9.38 12.82
CA GLN A 81 -11.72 -9.86 11.46
C GLN A 81 -11.26 -8.86 10.38
N GLY A 82 -10.44 -7.88 10.77
CA GLY A 82 -9.82 -6.92 9.85
C GLY A 82 -10.47 -5.53 9.85
N VAL A 83 -9.80 -4.60 9.17
CA VAL A 83 -10.21 -3.21 8.97
C VAL A 83 -10.15 -2.91 7.48
N ALA A 84 -11.24 -2.40 6.92
CA ALA A 84 -11.29 -1.91 5.55
C ALA A 84 -11.30 -0.37 5.56
N LEU A 85 -10.43 0.23 4.74
CA LEU A 85 -10.41 1.67 4.50
C LEU A 85 -10.77 1.92 3.04
N ASP A 86 -12.02 2.29 2.80
CA ASP A 86 -12.50 2.69 1.48
C ASP A 86 -12.59 4.22 1.42
N ALA A 87 -11.77 4.82 0.56
CA ALA A 87 -11.70 6.24 0.37
C ALA A 87 -11.92 6.55 -1.11
N GLY A 88 -12.88 7.42 -1.42
CA GLY A 88 -13.25 7.75 -2.80
C GLY A 88 -12.10 8.35 -3.61
N ALA A 89 -11.93 9.68 -3.55
CA ALA A 89 -10.94 10.34 -4.40
C ALA A 89 -9.49 10.27 -3.86
N ALA A 90 -9.31 10.16 -2.53
CA ALA A 90 -7.99 10.23 -1.92
C ALA A 90 -7.93 9.58 -0.54
N LEU A 91 -6.83 8.87 -0.28
CA LEU A 91 -6.37 8.45 1.04
C LEU A 91 -5.02 9.12 1.33
N SER A 92 -4.92 9.85 2.43
CA SER A 92 -3.68 10.50 2.86
C SER A 92 -3.24 10.01 4.23
N LEU A 93 -2.02 9.50 4.32
CA LEU A 93 -1.39 9.10 5.58
C LEU A 93 -0.16 9.97 5.80
N SER A 94 -0.11 10.68 6.93
CA SER A 94 1.00 11.57 7.27
C SER A 94 1.40 11.33 8.72
N ALA A 95 2.65 10.93 8.93
CA ALA A 95 3.22 10.71 10.23
C ALA A 95 4.73 10.98 10.18
N GLN A 96 5.32 11.39 11.30
CA GLN A 96 6.78 11.46 11.43
C GLN A 96 7.41 10.05 11.36
N GLN A 97 6.68 9.03 11.83
CA GLN A 97 7.06 7.63 11.78
C GLN A 97 5.82 6.79 11.47
N ALA A 98 5.95 5.84 10.54
CA ALA A 98 4.93 4.84 10.24
C ALA A 98 5.59 3.46 10.20
N SER A 99 4.88 2.45 10.68
CA SER A 99 5.27 1.05 10.57
C SER A 99 4.05 0.24 10.16
N ALA A 100 4.29 -0.79 9.36
CA ALA A 100 3.27 -1.73 8.98
C ALA A 100 3.92 -3.11 8.85
N THR A 101 3.29 -4.11 9.44
CA THR A 101 3.77 -5.49 9.44
C THR A 101 2.67 -6.37 8.88
N PHE A 102 3.01 -7.11 7.82
CA PHE A 102 2.08 -7.98 7.13
C PHE A 102 2.74 -9.32 6.87
N THR A 103 1.94 -10.39 6.85
CA THR A 103 2.39 -11.68 6.29
C THR A 103 2.34 -11.63 4.76
N GLN A 104 1.40 -10.88 4.20
CA GLN A 104 1.24 -10.69 2.76
C GLN A 104 0.78 -9.24 2.50
N ALA A 105 1.38 -8.60 1.51
CA ALA A 105 0.99 -7.27 1.04
C ALA A 105 0.93 -7.26 -0.49
N GLU A 106 -0.13 -6.66 -1.03
CA GLU A 106 -0.30 -6.44 -2.47
C GLU A 106 -0.49 -4.95 -2.70
N VAL A 107 0.26 -4.40 -3.65
CA VAL A 107 0.17 -3.00 -4.05
C VAL A 107 -0.04 -2.97 -5.55
N SER A 108 -1.23 -2.57 -5.97
CA SER A 108 -1.57 -2.34 -7.37
C SER A 108 -1.83 -0.85 -7.57
N CYS A 109 -1.09 -0.24 -8.49
CA CYS A 109 -1.23 1.17 -8.84
C CYS A 109 -0.64 1.43 -10.22
N ASP A 110 -1.16 2.45 -10.90
CA ASP A 110 -0.60 2.90 -12.19
C ASP A 110 0.75 3.62 -11.99
N HIS A 111 0.89 4.35 -10.88
CA HIS A 111 2.06 5.14 -10.56
C HIS A 111 2.47 4.99 -9.09
N LEU A 112 3.66 4.40 -8.88
CA LEU A 112 4.30 4.32 -7.57
C LEU A 112 5.52 5.25 -7.52
N ARG A 113 5.57 6.14 -6.53
CA ARG A 113 6.75 6.95 -6.23
C ARG A 113 7.25 6.64 -4.84
N VAL A 114 8.48 6.15 -4.75
CA VAL A 114 9.19 5.93 -3.48
C VAL A 114 10.41 6.84 -3.45
N ALA A 115 10.57 7.60 -2.38
CA ALA A 115 11.70 8.49 -2.19
C ALA A 115 12.17 8.41 -0.73
N GLY A 116 13.48 8.37 -0.52
CA GLY A 116 14.09 8.28 0.79
C GLY A 116 15.60 8.36 0.70
N GLN A 117 16.27 8.47 1.84
CA GLN A 117 17.74 8.50 1.90
C GLN A 117 18.35 7.09 1.86
N ALA A 118 17.63 6.10 2.37
CA ALA A 118 18.05 4.70 2.41
C ALA A 118 16.86 3.78 2.14
N LEU A 119 17.13 2.67 1.43
CA LEU A 119 16.19 1.59 1.18
C LEU A 119 16.89 0.26 1.49
N HIS A 120 16.31 -0.51 2.40
CA HIS A 120 16.75 -1.89 2.66
C HIS A 120 15.66 -2.83 2.15
N SER A 121 16.06 -3.74 1.27
CA SER A 121 15.16 -4.66 0.61
C SER A 121 15.77 -6.06 0.67
N ARG A 122 15.03 -7.02 1.24
CA ARG A 122 15.47 -8.41 1.40
C ARG A 122 14.38 -9.30 0.87
N TRP A 123 14.75 -10.16 -0.06
CA TRP A 123 13.84 -11.06 -0.74
C TRP A 123 14.49 -12.41 -0.89
N ASP A 124 13.70 -13.47 -0.68
CA ASP A 124 14.11 -14.82 -1.10
C ASP A 124 14.00 -14.95 -2.62
N THR A 125 13.03 -14.25 -3.23
CA THR A 125 12.86 -14.19 -4.68
C THR A 125 12.37 -12.80 -5.08
N ARG A 126 12.95 -12.25 -6.15
CA ARG A 126 12.56 -10.97 -6.75
C ARG A 126 12.45 -11.12 -8.25
N THR A 127 11.36 -10.60 -8.82
CA THR A 127 11.16 -10.55 -10.27
C THR A 127 10.77 -9.13 -10.66
N ASP A 128 11.58 -8.51 -11.52
CA ASP A 128 11.32 -7.20 -12.08
C ASP A 128 10.93 -7.36 -13.55
N VAL A 129 9.67 -7.05 -13.89
CA VAL A 129 9.20 -6.97 -15.27
C VAL A 129 8.93 -5.51 -15.59
N SER A 130 9.63 -4.97 -16.60
CA SER A 130 9.53 -3.56 -16.96
C SER A 130 9.69 -3.38 -18.47
N GLY A 131 8.96 -2.42 -19.05
CA GLY A 131 9.16 -2.02 -20.45
C GLY A 131 10.42 -1.18 -20.64
N THR A 132 10.77 -0.37 -19.65
CA THR A 132 12.01 0.42 -19.62
C THR A 132 12.53 0.48 -18.20
N ARG A 133 13.85 0.34 -18.04
CA ARG A 133 14.55 0.44 -16.77
C ARG A 133 15.77 1.34 -16.93
N MET A 134 15.95 2.26 -15.98
CA MET A 134 17.09 3.17 -15.91
C MET A 134 17.62 3.19 -14.48
N ASP A 135 18.87 2.79 -14.31
CA ASP A 135 19.57 2.84 -13.03
C ASP A 135 20.65 3.93 -13.11
N ILE A 136 20.53 4.96 -12.26
CA ILE A 136 21.51 6.05 -12.16
C ILE A 136 22.06 6.03 -10.74
N ALA A 137 23.37 5.80 -10.61
CA ALA A 137 24.05 5.73 -9.33
C ALA A 137 25.47 6.29 -9.43
N THR A 138 25.93 6.94 -8.36
CA THR A 138 27.34 7.33 -8.22
C THR A 138 28.25 6.11 -8.05
N HIS A 139 27.74 5.07 -7.40
CA HIS A 139 28.43 3.82 -7.17
C HIS A 139 27.41 2.69 -7.09
N SER A 140 27.73 1.56 -7.73
CA SER A 140 26.90 0.36 -7.74
C SER A 140 27.80 -0.87 -7.69
N GLU A 141 27.46 -1.79 -6.80
CA GLU A 141 28.12 -3.10 -6.67
C GLU A 141 27.06 -4.19 -6.78
N THR A 142 27.41 -5.27 -7.44
CA THR A 142 26.55 -6.45 -7.56
C THR A 142 27.39 -7.68 -7.23
N HIS A 143 26.98 -8.39 -6.19
CA HIS A 143 27.53 -9.68 -5.82
C HIS A 143 26.49 -10.74 -6.12
N ALA A 144 26.78 -11.59 -7.10
CA ALA A 144 25.91 -12.69 -7.51
C ALA A 144 26.70 -13.98 -7.47
N ALA A 145 26.09 -15.06 -6.96
CA ALA A 145 26.67 -16.40 -7.07
C ALA A 145 26.64 -16.88 -8.54
N GLU A 146 25.54 -16.60 -9.24
CA GLU A 146 25.36 -16.84 -10.66
C GLU A 146 24.66 -15.63 -11.27
N SER A 147 25.09 -15.21 -12.47
CA SER A 147 24.49 -14.11 -13.22
C SER A 147 24.45 -14.44 -14.70
N ILE A 148 23.28 -14.35 -15.30
CA ILE A 148 23.07 -14.58 -16.73
C ILE A 148 22.45 -13.31 -17.32
N ARG A 149 23.10 -12.75 -18.35
CA ARG A 149 22.58 -11.62 -19.11
C ARG A 149 22.33 -12.07 -20.55
N ARG A 150 21.10 -11.83 -21.04
CA ARG A 150 20.70 -12.10 -22.42
C ARG A 150 20.18 -10.81 -23.04
N ILE A 151 20.88 -10.32 -24.06
CA ILE A 151 20.51 -9.09 -24.76
C ILE A 151 20.19 -9.46 -26.21
N ALA A 152 18.93 -9.32 -26.61
CA ALA A 152 18.48 -9.63 -27.97
C ALA A 152 18.86 -8.54 -28.98
N GLY A 153 18.93 -7.30 -28.52
CA GLY A 153 19.28 -6.14 -29.34
C GLY A 153 20.73 -5.74 -29.15
N HIS A 154 20.94 -4.46 -28.88
CA HIS A 154 22.26 -3.87 -28.71
C HIS A 154 22.64 -3.77 -27.23
N GLU A 155 23.90 -4.07 -26.93
CA GLU A 155 24.55 -3.76 -25.67
C GLU A 155 25.73 -2.82 -25.95
N ASP A 156 25.77 -1.69 -25.24
CA ASP A 156 26.90 -0.77 -25.22
C ASP A 156 27.45 -0.67 -23.80
N VAL A 157 28.78 -0.71 -23.68
CA VAL A 157 29.49 -0.56 -22.42
C VAL A 157 30.61 0.46 -22.63
N SER A 158 30.40 1.67 -22.11
CA SER A 158 31.41 2.72 -22.05
C SER A 158 31.91 2.86 -20.62
N ALA A 159 33.22 2.69 -20.43
CA ALA A 159 33.86 2.79 -19.12
C ALA A 159 35.24 3.46 -19.26
N GLY A 160 35.62 4.28 -18.27
CA GLY A 160 36.98 4.82 -18.18
C GLY A 160 38.03 3.74 -17.92
N SER A 161 37.63 2.63 -17.27
CA SER A 161 38.43 1.42 -17.10
C SER A 161 37.49 0.22 -16.98
N LEU A 162 37.81 -0.87 -17.70
CA LEU A 162 37.11 -2.14 -17.61
C LEU A 162 38.13 -3.24 -17.29
N ARG A 163 37.82 -4.07 -16.30
CA ARG A 163 38.59 -5.26 -15.96
C ARG A 163 37.66 -6.47 -15.93
N GLN A 164 38.05 -7.50 -16.66
CA GLN A 164 37.43 -8.82 -16.58
C GLN A 164 38.48 -9.78 -16.02
N SER A 165 38.11 -10.52 -14.99
CA SER A 165 38.92 -11.58 -14.41
C SER A 165 38.08 -12.84 -14.42
N VAL A 166 38.52 -13.85 -15.14
CA VAL A 166 37.80 -15.11 -15.32
C VAL A 166 38.72 -16.22 -14.85
N ALA A 167 38.23 -17.09 -13.97
CA ALA A 167 39.04 -18.12 -13.33
C ALA A 167 39.31 -19.29 -14.28
N ASP A 168 38.28 -19.73 -15.00
CA ASP A 168 38.31 -20.88 -15.89
C ASP A 168 38.25 -20.40 -17.35
N ASP A 169 37.07 -20.44 -17.95
CA ASP A 169 36.90 -20.20 -19.38
C ASP A 169 36.35 -18.81 -19.68
N TRP A 170 37.11 -18.03 -20.44
CA TRP A 170 36.63 -16.82 -21.11
C TRP A 170 36.52 -17.07 -22.61
N SER A 171 35.32 -16.93 -23.16
CA SER A 171 35.07 -17.10 -24.59
C SER A 171 34.30 -15.92 -25.16
N VAL A 172 34.67 -15.53 -26.38
CA VAL A 172 34.00 -14.50 -27.17
C VAL A 172 33.72 -15.10 -28.55
N GLN A 173 32.46 -15.06 -28.96
CA GLN A 173 32.02 -15.49 -30.28
C GLN A 173 31.31 -14.32 -30.96
N ALA A 174 31.80 -13.90 -32.11
CA ALA A 174 31.26 -12.79 -32.88
C ALA A 174 31.52 -13.00 -34.36
N GLY A 175 30.67 -12.44 -35.23
CA GLY A 175 30.94 -12.41 -36.68
C GLY A 175 32.18 -11.56 -37.02
N SER A 176 32.44 -10.52 -36.21
CA SER A 176 33.64 -9.69 -36.28
C SER A 176 34.02 -9.22 -34.88
N ALA A 177 35.31 -9.21 -34.57
CA ALA A 177 35.85 -8.66 -33.31
C ALA A 177 37.04 -7.74 -33.61
N ASP A 178 37.00 -6.52 -33.07
CA ASP A 178 38.07 -5.53 -33.16
C ASP A 178 38.70 -5.34 -31.78
N LEU A 179 40.00 -5.63 -31.65
CA LEU A 179 40.77 -5.28 -30.47
C LEU A 179 41.80 -4.22 -30.84
N LYS A 180 41.56 -2.99 -30.39
CA LYS A 180 42.43 -1.82 -30.66
C LYS A 180 42.94 -1.27 -29.35
N ALA A 181 44.26 -1.15 -29.22
CA ALA A 181 44.90 -0.50 -28.08
C ALA A 181 45.86 0.57 -28.58
N ARG A 182 45.98 1.67 -27.83
CA ARG A 182 46.91 2.76 -28.15
C ARG A 182 48.36 2.36 -27.87
N ASP A 183 48.59 1.74 -26.70
CA ASP A 183 49.94 1.54 -26.19
C ASP A 183 50.39 0.08 -26.28
N ARG A 184 49.58 -0.89 -25.79
CA ARG A 184 49.93 -2.31 -25.79
C ARG A 184 48.72 -3.23 -25.78
N VAL A 185 48.77 -4.27 -26.61
CA VAL A 185 48.04 -5.53 -26.40
C VAL A 185 49.08 -6.59 -25.99
N ALA A 186 48.82 -7.31 -24.91
CA ALA A 186 49.66 -8.42 -24.47
C ALA A 186 48.79 -9.68 -24.37
N VAL A 187 49.24 -10.75 -25.04
CA VAL A 187 48.61 -12.06 -24.99
C VAL A 187 49.69 -13.04 -24.54
N ASP A 188 49.45 -13.69 -23.41
CA ASP A 188 50.30 -14.76 -22.90
C ASP A 188 49.43 -16.02 -22.83
N ALA A 189 49.82 -17.04 -23.57
CA ALA A 189 49.06 -18.27 -23.72
C ALA A 189 49.98 -19.43 -24.07
N GLY A 190 49.60 -20.64 -23.63
CA GLY A 190 50.29 -21.86 -24.04
C GLY A 190 50.20 -22.12 -25.55
N THR A 191 49.16 -21.64 -26.22
CA THR A 191 49.00 -21.72 -27.69
C THR A 191 48.14 -20.55 -28.18
N VAL A 192 48.52 -19.97 -29.32
CA VAL A 192 47.76 -18.94 -30.05
C VAL A 192 47.60 -19.41 -31.49
N GLN A 193 46.36 -19.43 -31.99
CA GLN A 193 46.04 -19.71 -33.39
C GLN A 193 45.38 -18.48 -34.01
N ILE A 194 45.93 -18.02 -35.13
CA ILE A 194 45.43 -16.87 -35.90
C ILE A 194 45.33 -17.34 -37.35
N GLY A 195 44.15 -17.21 -37.97
CA GLY A 195 43.89 -17.65 -39.34
C GLY A 195 42.48 -17.32 -39.80
#